data_AF-A0A7X5WQ52-F1
#
_entry.id   AF-A0A7X5WQ52-F1
#
_cell.length_a   1.000
_cell.length_b   1.000
_cell.length_c   1.000
_cell.angle_alpha   90.00
_cell.angle_beta   90.00
_cell.angle_gamma   90.00
#
_symmetry.space_group_name_H-M   'P 1'
#
loop_
_entity.id
_entity.type
_entity.pdbx_description
1 polymer ?
#
loop_
_entity_poly.entity_id
_entity_poly.type
_entity_poly.pdbx_seq_one_letter_code
_entity_poly.pdbx_strand_id
1 'polypeptide(L)'
;PGESVATRKASARAINAIAPQVPALLGGSADLEPSTNTLIDGGGEIQDDVGARNIRFGVREHAMGAIVNGMAIHGGLRPFGATFLVFNDYMRPA
;
A
#
# COMPACT_ATOMS: atom_id res chain seq x y z
N PRO A 1 27.75 -11.99 -9.59
CA PRO A 1 27.53 -10.79 -8.74
C PRO A 1 26.04 -10.41 -8.74
N GLY A 2 25.46 -10.09 -7.57
CA GLY A 2 24.06 -9.66 -7.46
C GLY A 2 23.88 -8.18 -7.78
N GLU A 3 22.70 -7.80 -8.29
CA GLU A 3 22.31 -6.40 -8.50
C GLU A 3 22.17 -5.67 -7.14
N SER A 4 22.71 -4.46 -7.02
CA SER A 4 22.49 -3.61 -5.84
C SER A 4 21.15 -2.88 -5.97
N VAL A 5 20.20 -3.19 -5.08
CA VAL A 5 18.84 -2.63 -5.09
C VAL A 5 18.43 -2.14 -3.71
N ALA A 6 17.82 -0.94 -3.66
CA ALA A 6 17.22 -0.45 -2.42
C ALA A 6 16.02 -1.32 -2.03
N THR A 7 15.89 -1.66 -0.75
CA THR A 7 14.83 -2.57 -0.26
C THR A 7 13.41 -2.09 -0.60
N ARG A 8 13.16 -0.78 -0.59
CA ARG A 8 11.87 -0.20 -1.07
C ARG A 8 11.58 -0.50 -2.54
N LYS A 9 12.60 -0.49 -3.41
CA LYS A 9 12.46 -0.86 -4.83
C LYS A 9 12.28 -2.37 -4.99
N ALA A 10 12.98 -3.17 -4.17
CA ALA A 10 12.75 -4.61 -4.11
C ALA A 10 11.32 -4.94 -3.65
N SER A 11 10.78 -4.19 -2.67
CA SER A 11 9.38 -4.28 -2.23
C SER A 11 8.40 -3.99 -3.36
N ALA A 12 8.65 -2.94 -4.16
CA ALA A 12 7.83 -2.62 -5.33
C ALA A 12 7.82 -3.77 -6.36
N ARG A 13 9.00 -4.35 -6.63
CA ARG A 13 9.13 -5.53 -7.51
C ARG A 13 8.31 -6.71 -6.95
N ALA A 14 8.34 -6.92 -5.63
CA ALA A 14 7.56 -7.97 -4.99
C ALA A 14 6.05 -7.71 -5.06
N ILE A 15 5.59 -6.49 -4.76
CA ILE A 15 4.18 -6.08 -4.88
C ILE A 15 3.65 -6.38 -6.29
N ASN A 16 4.37 -5.92 -7.32
CA ASN A 16 3.96 -6.10 -8.71
C ASN A 16 4.10 -7.54 -9.22
N ALA A 17 4.99 -8.35 -8.65
CA ALA A 17 5.03 -9.79 -8.92
C ALA A 17 3.87 -10.55 -8.28
N ILE A 18 3.40 -10.11 -7.11
CA ILE A 18 2.31 -10.76 -6.36
C ILE A 18 0.94 -10.34 -6.90
N ALA A 19 0.76 -9.08 -7.29
CA ALA A 19 -0.54 -8.50 -7.65
C ALA A 19 -1.34 -9.28 -8.73
N PRO A 20 -0.74 -9.90 -9.76
CA PRO A 20 -1.49 -10.73 -10.72
C PRO A 20 -1.96 -12.06 -10.15
N GLN A 21 -1.25 -12.59 -9.15
CA GLN A 21 -1.54 -13.88 -8.51
C GLN A 21 -2.51 -13.75 -7.34
N VAL A 22 -2.60 -12.55 -6.75
CA VAL A 22 -3.46 -12.24 -5.61
C VAL A 22 -4.36 -11.07 -6.00
N PRO A 23 -5.49 -11.31 -6.68
CA PRO A 23 -6.42 -10.25 -7.08
C PRO A 23 -6.94 -9.43 -5.90
N ALA A 24 -7.00 -10.05 -4.72
CA ALA A 24 -7.39 -9.42 -3.46
C ALA A 24 -6.32 -8.46 -2.88
N LEU A 25 -5.11 -8.37 -3.44
CA LEU A 25 -4.07 -7.44 -3.01
C LEU A 25 -4.44 -6.03 -3.47
N LEU A 26 -4.56 -5.11 -2.52
CA LEU A 26 -4.78 -3.68 -2.76
C LEU A 26 -4.15 -2.87 -1.64
N GLY A 27 -3.93 -1.59 -1.89
CA GLY A 27 -3.36 -0.72 -0.87
C GLY A 27 -2.79 0.55 -1.46
N GLY A 28 -1.96 1.23 -0.69
CA GLY A 28 -1.31 2.44 -1.16
C GLY A 28 -0.49 3.09 -0.06
N SER A 29 -0.32 4.41 -0.16
CA SER A 29 0.48 5.17 0.80
C SER A 29 -0.21 6.44 1.25
N ALA A 30 0.26 6.96 2.38
CA ALA A 30 -0.14 8.25 2.92
C ALA A 30 0.53 9.40 2.17
N ASP A 31 0.15 9.60 0.89
CA ASP A 31 0.71 10.62 -0.03
C ASP A 31 2.23 10.50 -0.30
N LEU A 32 2.77 9.27 -0.21
CA LEU A 32 4.20 9.00 -0.32
C LEU A 32 4.52 7.92 -1.36
N GLU A 33 3.67 7.74 -2.37
CA GLU A 33 3.77 6.60 -3.30
C GLU A 33 5.09 6.61 -4.09
N PRO A 34 5.53 7.73 -4.70
CA PRO A 34 6.82 7.78 -5.40
C PRO A 34 8.02 7.54 -4.47
N SER A 35 7.85 7.78 -3.17
CA SER A 35 8.90 7.63 -2.16
C SER A 35 8.97 6.23 -1.56
N THR A 36 7.80 5.60 -1.36
CA THR A 36 7.63 4.26 -0.79
C THR A 36 7.64 3.15 -1.84
N ASN A 37 7.43 3.49 -3.12
CA ASN A 37 7.32 2.58 -4.27
C ASN A 37 6.24 1.51 -4.06
N THR A 38 5.01 1.96 -3.86
CA THR A 38 3.88 1.09 -3.48
C THR A 38 2.79 0.95 -4.56
N LEU A 39 2.98 1.56 -5.71
CA LEU A 39 2.04 1.46 -6.83
C LEU A 39 1.94 0.02 -7.34
N ILE A 40 0.70 -0.45 -7.49
CA ILE A 40 0.36 -1.65 -8.26
C ILE A 40 0.16 -1.23 -9.72
N ASP A 41 1.06 -1.66 -10.59
CA ASP A 41 1.03 -1.40 -12.02
C ASP A 41 -0.25 -1.99 -12.64
N GLY A 42 -0.98 -1.18 -13.41
CA GLY A 42 -2.27 -1.56 -13.98
C GLY A 42 -3.37 -1.80 -12.95
N GLY A 43 -3.15 -1.47 -11.67
CA GLY A 43 -4.13 -1.65 -10.60
C GLY A 43 -5.26 -0.62 -10.60
N GLY A 44 -5.14 0.49 -11.35
CA GLY A 44 -6.09 1.60 -11.30
C GLY A 44 -6.07 2.34 -9.96
N GLU A 45 -6.76 3.48 -9.87
CA GLU A 45 -6.94 4.21 -8.62
C GLU A 45 -8.37 4.10 -8.11
N ILE A 46 -8.54 3.84 -6.82
CA ILE A 46 -9.86 3.83 -6.18
C ILE A 46 -10.33 5.28 -6.06
N GLN A 47 -11.18 5.67 -7.02
CA GLN A 47 -12.01 6.87 -6.96
C GLN A 47 -13.45 6.46 -7.28
N ASP A 48 -13.84 6.55 -8.55
CA ASP A 48 -15.15 6.10 -9.03
C ASP A 48 -15.16 4.59 -9.35
N ASP A 49 -14.01 4.04 -9.73
CA ASP A 49 -13.83 2.60 -9.94
C ASP A 49 -13.51 1.89 -8.63
N VAL A 50 -14.54 1.31 -8.02
CA VAL A 50 -14.39 0.52 -6.79
C VAL A 50 -13.67 -0.82 -6.99
N GLY A 51 -13.44 -1.24 -8.24
CA GLY A 51 -12.65 -2.43 -8.59
C GLY A 51 -11.14 -2.18 -8.68
N ALA A 52 -10.71 -0.91 -8.61
CA ALA A 52 -9.31 -0.55 -8.61
C ALA A 52 -8.59 -0.95 -7.31
N ARG A 53 -7.26 -0.92 -7.33
CA ARG A 53 -6.40 -1.51 -6.29
C ARG A 53 -5.39 -0.55 -5.67
N ASN A 54 -5.21 0.65 -6.21
CA ASN A 54 -4.39 1.69 -5.58
C ASN A 54 -5.24 2.69 -4.81
N ILE A 55 -4.98 2.82 -3.51
CA ILE A 55 -5.67 3.74 -2.60
C ILE A 55 -4.80 4.97 -2.37
N ARG A 56 -5.35 6.17 -2.59
CA ARG A 56 -4.73 7.45 -2.24
C ARG A 56 -5.20 7.89 -0.86
N PHE A 57 -4.50 7.49 0.20
CA PHE A 57 -4.89 7.80 1.58
C PHE A 57 -4.75 9.28 1.95
N GLY A 58 -3.90 10.03 1.23
CA GLY A 58 -3.48 11.38 1.61
C GLY A 58 -2.58 11.38 2.86
N VAL A 59 -2.21 12.54 3.38
CA VAL A 59 -1.39 12.67 4.61
C VAL A 59 -2.24 12.35 5.85
N ARG A 60 -2.54 11.06 6.04
CA ARG A 60 -3.50 10.55 7.03
C ARG A 60 -3.06 9.19 7.59
N GLU A 61 -1.88 9.09 8.16
CA GLU A 61 -1.29 7.83 8.64
C GLU A 61 -2.19 7.08 9.62
N HIS A 62 -2.74 7.78 10.61
CA HIS A 62 -3.64 7.17 11.60
C HIS A 62 -4.89 6.58 10.95
N ALA A 63 -5.54 7.36 10.08
CA ALA A 63 -6.74 6.91 9.39
C ALA A 63 -6.42 5.76 8.42
N MET A 64 -5.28 5.82 7.70
CA MET A 64 -4.80 4.73 6.85
C MET A 64 -4.66 3.44 7.65
N GLY A 65 -4.02 3.48 8.83
CA GLY A 65 -3.89 2.31 9.70
C GLY A 65 -5.24 1.73 10.11
N ALA A 66 -6.18 2.58 10.54
CA ALA A 66 -7.53 2.15 10.89
C ALA A 66 -8.31 1.55 9.70
N ILE A 67 -8.21 2.15 8.52
CA ILE A 67 -8.84 1.68 7.28
C ILE A 67 -8.27 0.30 6.88
N VAL A 68 -6.94 0.14 6.92
CA VAL A 68 -6.27 -1.15 6.63
C VAL A 68 -6.72 -2.24 7.60
N ASN A 69 -6.83 -1.93 8.90
CA ASN A 69 -7.37 -2.86 9.89
C ASN A 69 -8.82 -3.25 9.59
N GLY A 70 -9.67 -2.26 9.26
CA GLY A 70 -11.07 -2.50 8.89
C GLY A 70 -11.21 -3.41 7.67
N MET A 71 -10.43 -3.16 6.60
CA MET A 71 -10.40 -4.00 5.41
C MET A 71 -9.93 -5.43 5.71
N ALA A 72 -8.91 -5.58 6.56
CA ALA A 72 -8.38 -6.89 6.93
C ALA A 72 -9.40 -7.72 7.74
N ILE A 73 -10.14 -7.08 8.67
CA ILE A 73 -11.15 -7.73 9.51
C ILE A 73 -12.43 -8.03 8.72
N HIS A 74 -12.85 -7.14 7.83
CA HIS A 74 -13.99 -7.39 6.93
C HIS A 74 -13.79 -8.68 6.12
N GLY A 75 -12.55 -8.98 5.72
CA GLY A 75 -12.21 -10.18 4.97
C GLY A 75 -12.43 -10.03 3.46
N GLY A 76 -11.92 -11.01 2.71
CA GLY A 76 -11.92 -11.02 1.23
C GLY A 76 -10.77 -10.24 0.59
N LEU A 77 -10.10 -9.35 1.34
CA LEU A 77 -9.03 -8.48 0.87
C LEU A 77 -7.68 -8.79 1.54
N ARG A 78 -6.59 -8.40 0.88
CA ARG A 78 -5.22 -8.39 1.41
C ARG A 78 -4.69 -6.95 1.36
N PRO A 79 -5.08 -6.10 2.33
CA PRO A 79 -4.73 -4.68 2.31
C PRO A 79 -3.28 -4.43 2.74
N PHE A 80 -2.66 -3.38 2.20
CA PHE A 80 -1.41 -2.81 2.73
C PHE A 80 -1.49 -1.27 2.80
N GLY A 81 -0.64 -0.69 3.65
CA GLY A 81 -0.46 0.76 3.78
C GLY A 81 1.03 1.10 3.93
N ALA A 82 1.42 2.30 3.51
CA ALA A 82 2.82 2.74 3.59
C ALA A 82 2.96 4.23 3.92
N THR A 83 4.00 4.54 4.68
CA THR A 83 4.49 5.90 4.97
C THR A 83 5.99 5.81 5.25
N PHE A 84 6.66 6.93 5.54
CA PHE A 84 8.02 6.88 6.07
C PHE A 84 8.05 6.28 7.47
N LEU A 85 9.09 5.51 7.78
CA LEU A 85 9.18 4.79 9.07
C LEU A 85 9.08 5.74 10.27
N VAL A 86 9.61 6.96 10.18
CA VAL A 86 9.52 7.96 11.26
C VAL A 86 8.09 8.44 11.55
N PHE A 87 7.17 8.31 10.60
CA PHE A 87 5.75 8.67 10.78
C PHE A 87 4.90 7.48 11.22
N ASN A 88 5.49 6.31 11.51
CA ASN A 88 4.73 5.21 12.09
C ASN A 88 4.09 5.59 13.44
N ASP A 89 4.69 6.54 14.17
CA ASP A 89 4.18 7.05 15.43
C ASP A 89 2.81 7.75 15.26
N TYR A 90 2.53 8.36 14.11
CA TYR A 90 1.19 8.91 13.83
C TYR A 90 0.13 7.81 13.68
N MET A 91 0.55 6.60 13.28
CA MET A 91 -0.31 5.43 13.12
C MET A 91 -0.41 4.59 14.40
N ARG A 92 0.44 4.85 15.39
CA ARG A 92 0.40 4.21 16.69
C ARG A 92 -0.69 4.89 17.53
N PRO A 93 -1.74 4.17 17.96
CA PRO A 93 -2.73 4.76 18.86
C PRO A 93 -2.07 5.17 20.19
N ALA A 94 -2.57 6.26 20.77
CA ALA A 94 -2.21 6.69 22.12
C ALA A 94 -2.85 5.80 23.19
#